data_AF-A0AAD5V0T3-F1
#
_entry.id   AF-A0AAD5V0T3-F1
#
_cell.length_a   1.000
_cell.length_b   1.000
_cell.length_c   1.000
_cell.angle_alpha   90.00
_cell.angle_beta   90.00
_cell.angle_gamma   90.00
#
_symmetry.space_group_name_H-M   'P 1'
#
loop_
_entity.id
_entity.type
_entity.pdbx_description
1 polymer ?
#
loop_
_entity_poly.entity_id
_entity_poly.type
_entity_poly.pdbx_seq_one_letter_code
_entity_poly.pdbx_strand_id
1 'polypeptide(L)'
;MAEDLVLPYPNLELAQHVFVLSSSSLAHLHANTSKELLKGIEADHMAPYYKLITSKQTEIPLDQTLLSNLEKLNKEELDKLDERLSEAEKTEGESDIADALRARANYLTRIGDKDAALEAQKLALEKTPGLGQRIDIVLTLIRLGLFFGDQDVISSNLEKAEELVEQGGDWDRRNRLKVYRGLHLLSIRQFKRGGELLLDALSTFTATEILSYNDFVALTTIANVLTLKRVDLKKKLIGAPEVNQVLPELPNLSELIKSLYDSHYDKFFRALAELEQSFLRPSRLLSPHTTYYVREMRILAYGQLLESYQSLTLDSLARSFGVSVEFVDSELSRFIASGRLHCTIDKVNGVVETNRPALKNAQYETVIRQGDLLLNSVQRLSKVLH
;
A
#
# COMPACT_ATOMS: atom_id res chain seq x y z
N MET A 1 -0.76 -15.61 30.11
CA MET A 1 0.11 -15.24 28.99
C MET A 1 -0.61 -14.10 28.30
N ALA A 2 -0.33 -12.86 28.72
CA ALA A 2 -0.91 -11.70 28.06
C ALA A 2 -0.40 -11.74 26.60
N GLU A 3 -1.31 -11.76 25.65
CA GLU A 3 -0.96 -11.59 24.24
C GLU A 3 -0.15 -10.29 24.15
N ASP A 4 1.11 -10.38 23.71
CA ASP A 4 1.95 -9.22 23.45
C ASP A 4 1.26 -8.36 22.39
N LEU A 5 0.45 -7.40 22.84
CA LEU A 5 -0.20 -6.39 22.02
C LEU A 5 0.92 -5.59 21.36
N VAL A 6 1.15 -5.85 20.07
CA VAL A 6 2.10 -5.06 19.27
C VAL A 6 1.55 -3.64 19.20
N LEU A 7 2.26 -2.74 19.87
CA LEU A 7 1.86 -1.34 19.97
C LEU A 7 1.95 -0.67 18.58
N PRO A 8 0.98 0.18 18.20
CA PRO A 8 0.89 0.81 16.88
C PRO A 8 1.89 1.97 16.71
N TYR A 9 3.18 1.71 16.93
CA TYR A 9 4.25 2.69 16.83
C TYR A 9 5.23 2.32 15.70
N PRO A 10 5.61 3.28 14.82
CA PRO A 10 5.07 4.64 14.68
C PRO A 10 3.65 4.64 14.10
N ASN A 11 2.81 5.61 14.50
CA ASN A 11 1.47 5.75 13.95
C ASN A 11 1.52 6.20 12.47
N LEU A 12 1.16 5.29 11.56
CA LEU A 12 1.20 5.54 10.11
C LEU A 12 0.13 6.53 9.64
N GLU A 13 -0.93 6.76 10.43
CA GLU A 13 -1.94 7.77 10.14
C GLU A 13 -1.32 9.18 10.13
N LEU A 14 -0.33 9.44 10.97
CA LEU A 14 0.36 10.75 11.00
C LEU A 14 1.12 11.01 9.69
N ALA A 15 1.79 9.98 9.16
CA ALA A 15 2.45 10.08 7.86
C ALA A 15 1.45 10.28 6.71
N GLN A 16 0.26 9.70 6.84
CA GLN A 16 -0.85 9.87 5.90
C GLN A 16 -1.42 11.31 5.96
N HIS A 17 -1.62 11.87 7.15
CA HIS A 17 -2.06 13.25 7.34
C HIS A 17 -1.04 14.27 6.79
N VAL A 18 0.25 14.05 7.05
CA VAL A 18 1.35 14.84 6.46
C VAL A 18 1.29 14.83 4.94
N PHE A 19 1.05 13.66 4.32
CA PHE A 19 0.92 13.56 2.87
C PHE A 19 -0.28 14.37 2.34
N VAL A 20 -1.43 14.28 3.01
CA VAL A 20 -2.64 15.05 2.63
C VAL A 20 -2.38 16.56 2.70
N LEU A 21 -1.69 17.03 3.75
CA LEU A 21 -1.28 18.43 3.88
C LEU A 21 -0.27 18.86 2.79
N SER A 22 0.61 17.98 2.35
CA SER A 22 1.55 18.31 1.25
C SER A 22 0.88 18.45 -0.12
N SER A 23 -0.31 17.87 -0.26
CA SER A 23 -1.03 17.81 -1.53
C SER A 23 -1.98 18.99 -1.67
N SER A 24 -1.63 19.96 -2.51
CA SER A 24 -2.45 21.15 -2.78
C SER A 24 -3.84 20.82 -3.35
N SER A 25 -4.00 19.68 -4.02
CA SER A 25 -5.29 19.19 -4.53
C SER A 25 -6.31 18.85 -3.44
N LEU A 26 -5.86 18.67 -2.19
CA LEU A 26 -6.69 18.23 -1.05
C LEU A 26 -6.96 19.36 -0.05
N ALA A 27 -6.87 20.62 -0.49
CA ALA A 27 -7.02 21.80 0.37
C ALA A 27 -8.28 21.80 1.26
N HIS A 28 -9.38 21.20 0.78
CA HIS A 28 -10.63 21.08 1.54
C HIS A 28 -10.52 20.21 2.81
N LEU A 29 -9.54 19.29 2.89
CA LEU A 29 -9.33 18.40 4.04
C LEU A 29 -8.29 18.95 5.03
N HIS A 30 -7.46 19.91 4.60
CA HIS A 30 -6.30 20.40 5.36
C HIS A 30 -6.66 20.89 6.78
N ALA A 31 -7.80 21.58 6.94
CA ALA A 31 -8.21 22.12 8.24
C ALA A 31 -8.54 21.01 9.27
N ASN A 32 -9.14 19.90 8.84
CA ASN A 32 -9.44 18.78 9.72
C ASN A 32 -8.19 17.95 9.98
N THR A 33 -7.44 17.65 8.91
CA THR A 33 -6.20 16.87 8.95
C THR A 33 -5.13 17.52 9.83
N SER A 34 -4.99 18.85 9.81
CA SER A 34 -4.04 19.55 10.68
C SER A 34 -4.37 19.37 12.17
N LYS A 35 -5.65 19.42 12.54
CA LYS A 35 -6.09 19.20 13.93
C LYS A 35 -5.84 17.76 14.40
N GLU A 36 -6.11 16.79 13.54
CA GLU A 36 -5.86 15.37 13.83
C GLU A 36 -4.37 15.08 13.96
N LEU A 37 -3.55 15.65 13.08
CA LEU A 37 -2.10 15.54 13.14
C LEU A 37 -1.54 16.10 14.45
N LEU A 38 -1.97 17.30 14.87
CA LEU A 38 -1.53 17.90 16.13
C LEU A 38 -1.94 17.05 17.34
N LYS A 39 -3.17 16.55 17.38
CA LYS A 39 -3.62 15.64 18.45
C LYS A 39 -2.80 14.36 18.52
N GLY A 40 -2.46 13.78 17.37
CA GLY A 40 -1.63 12.59 17.32
C GLY A 40 -0.19 12.85 17.75
N ILE A 41 0.39 14.00 17.38
CA ILE A 41 1.73 14.42 17.82
C ILE A 41 1.77 14.65 19.32
N GLU A 42 0.74 15.25 19.91
CA GLU A 42 0.60 15.43 21.35
C GLU A 42 0.44 14.09 22.08
N ALA A 43 -0.37 13.18 21.54
CA ALA A 43 -0.61 11.85 22.13
C ALA A 43 0.65 10.98 22.13
N ASP A 44 1.49 11.06 21.10
CA ASP A 44 2.71 10.25 20.96
C ASP A 44 4.00 10.96 21.38
N HIS A 45 3.91 12.21 21.85
CA HIS A 45 5.05 13.05 22.23
C HIS A 45 6.13 13.14 21.13
N MET A 46 5.69 13.27 19.88
CA MET A 46 6.51 13.20 18.66
C MET A 46 7.30 14.49 18.37
N ALA A 47 8.15 14.94 19.30
CA ALA A 47 8.92 16.18 19.14
C ALA A 47 9.91 16.18 17.95
N PRO A 48 10.73 15.13 17.73
CA PRO A 48 11.63 15.05 16.57
C PRO A 48 10.88 15.06 15.24
N TYR A 49 9.76 14.32 15.17
CA TYR A 49 8.94 14.28 13.97
C TYR A 49 8.24 15.62 13.70
N TYR A 50 7.75 16.31 14.73
CA TYR A 50 7.16 17.65 14.59
C TYR A 50 8.16 18.68 14.03
N LYS A 51 9.43 18.65 14.46
CA LYS A 51 10.51 19.45 13.86
C LYS A 51 10.73 19.12 12.39
N LEU A 52 10.74 17.83 12.06
CA LEU A 52 10.97 17.36 10.69
C LEU A 52 9.80 17.73 9.76
N ILE A 53 8.57 17.71 10.25
CA ILE A 53 7.40 18.16 9.49
C ILE A 53 7.45 19.67 9.30
N THR A 54 7.66 20.45 10.36
CA THR A 54 7.62 21.92 10.29
C THR A 54 8.75 22.50 9.43
N SER A 55 9.89 21.80 9.36
CA SER A 55 10.97 22.17 8.44
C SER A 55 10.67 21.84 6.97
N LYS A 56 9.82 20.84 6.69
CA LYS A 56 9.47 20.39 5.33
C LYS A 56 8.18 21.02 4.80
N GLN A 57 7.23 21.37 5.65
CA GLN A 57 5.92 21.88 5.30
C GLN A 57 5.67 23.24 5.95
N THR A 58 5.43 24.24 5.09
CA THR A 58 5.20 25.63 5.48
C THR A 58 3.80 25.93 6.03
N GLU A 59 2.87 24.98 5.97
CA GLU A 59 1.46 25.21 6.33
C GLU A 59 1.14 24.94 7.81
N ILE A 60 2.06 24.34 8.57
CA ILE A 60 1.88 24.11 10.01
C ILE A 60 2.70 25.13 10.78
N PRO A 61 2.08 26.00 11.61
CA PRO A 61 2.82 26.93 12.44
C PRO A 61 3.63 26.18 13.50
N LEU A 62 4.86 26.63 13.73
CA LEU A 62 5.73 26.08 14.77
C LEU A 62 5.32 26.65 16.15
N ASP A 63 4.64 25.84 16.95
CA ASP A 63 4.34 26.19 18.34
C ASP A 63 5.54 25.86 19.23
N GLN A 64 6.39 26.87 19.47
CA GLN A 64 7.62 26.73 20.26
C GLN A 64 7.36 26.29 21.71
N THR A 65 6.22 26.68 22.29
CA THR A 65 5.80 26.28 23.63
C THR A 65 5.52 24.78 23.71
N LEU A 66 4.76 24.26 22.75
CA LEU A 66 4.43 22.84 22.63
C LEU A 66 5.68 22.00 22.42
N LEU A 67 6.56 22.41 21.50
CA LEU A 67 7.82 21.73 21.23
C LEU A 67 8.71 21.65 22.48
N SER A 68 8.83 22.75 23.24
CA SER A 68 9.64 22.77 24.46
C SER A 68 9.09 21.86 25.57
N ASN A 69 7.76 21.73 25.67
CA ASN A 69 7.12 20.84 26.64
C ASN A 69 7.32 19.38 26.24
N LEU A 70 7.17 19.04 24.95
CA LEU A 70 7.41 17.70 24.44
C LEU A 70 8.86 17.26 24.60
N GLU A 71 9.82 18.16 24.34
CA GLU A 71 11.24 17.85 24.54
C GLU A 71 11.60 17.57 26.00
N LYS A 72 10.97 18.27 26.96
CA LYS A 72 11.17 18.01 28.39
C LYS A 72 10.64 16.63 28.77
N LEU A 73 9.41 16.32 28.38
CA LEU A 73 8.80 15.00 28.63
C LEU A 73 9.63 13.88 27.99
N ASN A 74 10.15 14.10 26.78
CA ASN A 74 10.99 13.11 26.10
C ASN A 74 12.31 12.87 26.82
N LYS A 75 12.94 13.92 27.36
CA LYS A 75 14.16 13.77 28.16
C LYS A 75 13.88 13.02 29.46
N GLU A 76 12.84 13.39 30.19
CA GLU A 76 12.47 12.73 31.46
C GLU A 76 12.17 11.23 31.28
N GLU A 77 11.49 10.84 30.20
CA GLU A 77 11.22 9.43 29.92
C GLU A 77 12.46 8.68 29.40
N LEU A 78 13.31 9.32 28.59
CA LEU A 78 14.59 8.72 28.17
C LEU A 78 15.52 8.50 29.36
N ASP A 79 15.61 9.46 30.27
CA ASP A 79 16.43 9.34 31.49
C ASP A 79 15.95 8.17 32.36
N LYS A 80 14.64 8.01 32.56
CA LYS A 80 14.06 6.84 33.27
C LYS A 80 14.38 5.51 32.59
N LEU A 81 14.36 5.47 31.26
CA LEU A 81 14.66 4.26 30.49
C LEU A 81 16.16 3.93 30.53
N ASP A 82 17.03 4.94 30.51
CA ASP A 82 18.48 4.78 30.65
C ASP A 82 18.87 4.37 32.09
N GLU A 83 18.17 4.89 33.11
CA GLU A 83 18.31 4.41 34.49
C GLU A 83 17.94 2.93 34.61
N ARG A 84 16.78 2.52 34.08
CA ARG A 84 16.33 1.12 34.05
C ARG A 84 17.30 0.21 33.30
N LEU A 85 17.87 0.67 32.19
CA LEU A 85 18.91 -0.07 31.48
C LEU A 85 20.14 -0.27 32.36
N SER A 86 20.59 0.79 33.05
CA SER A 86 21.75 0.70 33.93
C SER A 86 21.52 -0.20 35.15
N GLU A 87 20.27 -0.28 35.64
CA GLU A 87 19.87 -1.18 36.72
C GLU A 87 19.82 -2.63 36.26
N ALA A 88 19.24 -2.88 35.07
CA ALA A 88 19.20 -4.20 34.45
C ALA A 88 20.61 -4.73 34.17
N GLU A 89 21.52 -3.89 33.67
CA GLU A 89 22.93 -4.26 33.44
C GLU A 89 23.69 -4.61 34.74
N LYS A 90 23.33 -4.01 35.87
CA LYS A 90 24.00 -4.22 37.16
C LYS A 90 23.43 -5.38 37.96
N THR A 91 22.15 -5.69 37.78
CA THR A 91 21.37 -6.50 38.74
C THR A 91 20.74 -7.75 38.11
N GLU A 92 20.43 -7.71 36.81
CA GLU A 92 19.52 -8.66 36.16
C GLU A 92 20.17 -9.39 34.96
N GLY A 93 19.51 -10.43 34.46
CA GLY A 93 20.05 -11.34 33.43
C GLY A 93 19.94 -10.78 32.00
N GLU A 94 20.44 -11.54 31.02
CA GLU A 94 20.40 -11.15 29.58
C GLU A 94 18.98 -10.87 29.07
N SER A 95 17.95 -11.49 29.67
CA SER A 95 16.55 -11.28 29.32
C SER A 95 16.05 -9.88 29.67
N ASP A 96 16.41 -9.38 30.85
CA ASP A 96 15.92 -8.09 31.34
C ASP A 96 16.62 -6.92 30.63
N ILE A 97 17.91 -7.11 30.28
CA ILE A 97 18.65 -6.19 29.40
C ILE A 97 17.96 -6.10 28.03
N ALA A 98 17.55 -7.23 27.45
CA ALA A 98 16.85 -7.25 26.16
C ALA A 98 15.49 -6.53 26.24
N ASP A 99 14.74 -6.72 27.32
CA ASP A 99 13.46 -6.06 27.53
C ASP A 99 13.59 -4.55 27.74
N ALA A 100 14.57 -4.10 28.52
CA ALA A 100 14.88 -2.69 28.72
C ALA A 100 15.33 -2.03 27.40
N LEU A 101 16.17 -2.70 26.60
CA LEU A 101 16.60 -2.22 25.28
C LEU A 101 15.42 -2.11 24.32
N ARG A 102 14.51 -3.09 24.33
CA ARG A 102 13.29 -3.07 23.52
C ARG A 102 12.34 -1.95 23.93
N ALA A 103 12.17 -1.70 25.22
CA ALA A 103 11.35 -0.59 25.72
C ALA A 103 11.91 0.77 25.26
N ARG A 104 13.24 0.95 25.36
CA ARG A 104 13.91 2.15 24.84
C ARG A 104 13.77 2.29 23.33
N ALA A 105 13.98 1.21 22.58
CA ALA A 105 13.85 1.23 21.13
C ALA A 105 12.40 1.54 20.70
N ASN A 106 11.39 1.00 21.38
CA ASN A 106 9.98 1.30 21.13
C ASN A 106 9.60 2.75 21.50
N TYR A 107 10.24 3.32 22.51
CA TYR A 107 10.06 4.73 22.83
C TYR A 107 10.67 5.64 21.75
N LEU A 108 11.88 5.31 21.29
CA LEU A 108 12.54 6.02 20.18
C LEU A 108 11.75 5.91 18.85
N THR A 109 11.10 4.78 18.59
CA THR A 109 10.20 4.67 17.42
C THR A 109 8.93 5.51 17.60
N ARG A 110 8.39 5.60 18.83
CA ARG A 110 7.22 6.42 19.13
C ARG A 110 7.47 7.91 18.94
N ILE A 111 8.64 8.43 19.33
CA ILE A 111 8.97 9.85 19.12
C ILE A 111 9.25 10.20 17.64
N GLY A 112 9.48 9.19 16.79
CA GLY A 112 9.72 9.36 15.36
C GLY A 112 11.11 9.92 15.03
N ASP A 113 12.14 9.56 15.80
CA ASP A 113 13.55 9.82 15.44
C ASP A 113 14.07 8.68 14.56
N LYS A 114 14.31 8.95 13.27
CA LYS A 114 14.63 7.91 12.28
C LYS A 114 15.95 7.20 12.60
N ASP A 115 17.03 7.94 12.78
CA ASP A 115 18.38 7.38 12.84
C ASP A 115 18.62 6.72 14.20
N ALA A 116 18.24 7.40 15.28
CA ALA A 116 18.34 6.85 16.63
C ALA A 116 17.48 5.60 16.83
N ALA A 117 16.26 5.56 16.27
CA ALA A 117 15.40 4.39 16.36
C ALA A 117 15.94 3.20 15.56
N LEU A 118 16.53 3.43 14.38
CA LEU A 118 17.12 2.36 13.58
C LEU A 118 18.33 1.72 14.29
N GLU A 119 19.20 2.51 14.92
CA GLU A 119 20.33 1.99 15.69
C GLU A 119 19.85 1.23 16.93
N ALA A 120 18.93 1.81 17.70
CA ALA A 120 18.38 1.17 18.89
C ALA A 120 17.66 -0.16 18.60
N GLN A 121 16.89 -0.22 17.51
CA GLN A 121 16.21 -1.45 17.09
C GLN A 121 17.18 -2.52 16.57
N LYS A 122 18.28 -2.14 15.91
CA LYS A 122 19.35 -3.08 15.53
C LYS A 122 20.05 -3.67 16.76
N LEU A 123 20.37 -2.83 17.76
CA LEU A 123 20.95 -3.28 19.02
C LEU A 123 20.00 -4.23 19.77
N ALA A 124 18.71 -3.90 19.80
CA ALA A 124 17.69 -4.78 20.38
C ALA A 124 17.60 -6.12 19.64
N LEU A 125 17.69 -6.14 18.31
CA LEU A 125 17.65 -7.37 17.51
C LEU A 125 18.80 -8.33 17.83
N GLU A 126 20.01 -7.80 18.07
CA GLU A 126 21.20 -8.61 18.38
C GLU A 126 21.14 -9.24 19.77
N LYS A 127 20.55 -8.53 20.74
CA LYS A 127 20.48 -8.95 22.14
C LYS A 127 19.25 -9.80 22.48
N THR A 128 18.25 -9.83 21.61
CA THR A 128 17.00 -10.57 21.84
C THR A 128 17.16 -12.05 21.46
N PRO A 129 17.03 -13.01 22.40
CA PRO A 129 17.18 -14.44 22.10
C PRO A 129 15.92 -15.08 21.48
N GLY A 130 14.73 -14.53 21.74
CA GLY A 130 13.45 -15.11 21.31
C GLY A 130 13.13 -14.86 19.83
N LEU A 131 12.88 -15.92 19.04
CA LEU A 131 12.54 -15.79 17.61
C LEU A 131 11.28 -14.94 17.36
N GLY A 132 10.21 -15.13 18.15
CA GLY A 132 8.99 -14.33 18.02
C GLY A 132 9.22 -12.84 18.25
N GLN A 133 9.96 -12.50 19.30
CA GLN A 133 10.32 -11.11 19.62
C GLN A 133 11.25 -10.50 18.56
N ARG A 134 12.19 -11.29 18.00
CA ARG A 134 13.03 -10.85 16.87
C ARG A 134 12.18 -10.52 15.64
N ILE A 135 11.18 -11.34 15.33
CA ILE A 135 10.24 -11.05 14.23
C ILE A 135 9.52 -9.72 14.50
N ASP A 136 9.01 -9.50 15.71
CA ASP A 136 8.30 -8.25 16.04
C ASP A 136 9.19 -7.00 15.92
N ILE A 137 10.47 -7.11 16.29
CA ILE A 137 11.47 -6.05 16.09
C ILE A 137 11.66 -5.77 14.60
N VAL A 138 11.82 -6.80 13.77
CA VAL A 138 11.97 -6.63 12.31
C VAL A 138 10.71 -6.04 11.68
N LEU A 139 9.51 -6.45 12.12
CA LEU A 139 8.25 -5.84 11.68
C LEU A 139 8.18 -4.35 12.08
N THR A 140 8.73 -3.98 13.25
CA THR A 140 8.84 -2.58 13.69
C THR A 140 9.81 -1.78 12.82
N LEU A 141 10.94 -2.36 12.40
CA LEU A 141 11.85 -1.75 11.43
C LEU A 141 11.18 -1.52 10.07
N ILE A 142 10.35 -2.45 9.61
CA ILE A 142 9.55 -2.29 8.39
C ILE A 142 8.55 -1.15 8.55
N ARG A 143 7.87 -1.04 9.70
CA ARG A 143 6.96 0.09 10.00
C ARG A 143 7.66 1.44 9.96
N LEU A 144 8.84 1.55 10.56
CA LEU A 144 9.67 2.75 10.47
C LEU A 144 10.00 3.10 9.01
N GLY A 145 10.42 2.10 8.23
CA GLY A 145 10.67 2.28 6.80
C GLY A 145 9.43 2.77 6.05
N LEU A 146 8.27 2.17 6.32
CA LEU A 146 6.99 2.59 5.75
C LEU A 146 6.62 4.01 6.17
N PHE A 147 6.81 4.41 7.43
CA PHE A 147 6.50 5.74 7.94
C PHE A 147 7.31 6.84 7.24
N PHE A 148 8.63 6.64 7.09
CA PHE A 148 9.51 7.59 6.40
C PHE A 148 9.53 7.45 4.87
N GLY A 149 8.97 6.36 4.32
CA GLY A 149 8.92 6.08 2.88
C GLY A 149 10.25 5.59 2.31
N ASP A 150 11.12 4.98 3.12
CA ASP A 150 12.43 4.49 2.73
C ASP A 150 12.37 3.05 2.21
N GLN A 151 12.43 2.88 0.89
CA GLN A 151 12.20 1.58 0.24
C GLN A 151 13.35 0.58 0.48
N ASP A 152 14.59 1.04 0.62
CA ASP A 152 15.75 0.18 0.81
C ASP A 152 15.74 -0.46 2.21
N VAL A 153 15.31 0.31 3.21
CA VAL A 153 15.08 -0.20 4.56
C VAL A 153 13.93 -1.19 4.60
N ILE A 154 12.87 -0.97 3.81
CA ILE A 154 11.73 -1.88 3.76
C ILE A 154 12.12 -3.21 3.11
N SER A 155 12.78 -3.19 1.94
CA SER A 155 13.13 -4.42 1.21
C SER A 155 14.08 -5.30 2.00
N SER A 156 15.16 -4.72 2.54
CA SER A 156 16.16 -5.47 3.31
C SER A 156 15.61 -6.09 4.59
N ASN A 157 14.67 -5.43 5.26
CA ASN A 157 14.05 -5.96 6.46
C ASN A 157 12.91 -6.94 6.14
N LEU A 158 12.22 -6.82 5.00
CA LEU A 158 11.26 -7.83 4.54
C LEU A 158 11.93 -9.17 4.24
N GLU A 159 13.08 -9.17 3.58
CA GLU A 159 13.86 -10.39 3.32
C GLU A 159 14.27 -11.07 4.63
N LYS A 160 14.80 -10.30 5.59
CA LYS A 160 15.13 -10.81 6.93
C LYS A 160 13.91 -11.35 7.67
N ALA A 161 12.75 -10.68 7.55
CA ALA A 161 11.52 -11.15 8.18
C ALA A 161 11.06 -12.48 7.58
N GLU A 162 11.18 -12.66 6.27
CA GLU A 162 10.87 -13.93 5.59
C GLU A 162 11.76 -15.06 6.11
N GLU A 163 13.08 -14.84 6.20
CA GLU A 163 14.02 -15.83 6.73
C GLU A 163 13.71 -16.22 8.19
N LEU A 164 13.43 -15.25 9.06
CA LEU A 164 13.09 -15.51 10.47
C LEU A 164 11.76 -16.24 10.62
N VAL A 165 10.78 -15.93 9.77
CA VAL A 165 9.47 -16.58 9.78
C VAL A 165 9.57 -18.03 9.29
N GLU A 166 10.43 -18.32 8.31
CA GLU A 166 10.70 -19.70 7.85
C GLU A 166 11.41 -20.54 8.93
N GLN A 167 12.29 -19.94 9.73
CA GLN A 167 12.99 -20.63 10.82
C GLN A 167 12.09 -21.08 11.97
N GLY A 168 10.93 -20.44 12.17
CA GLY A 168 10.02 -20.83 13.25
C GLY A 168 8.99 -19.79 13.66
N GLY A 169 8.55 -18.93 12.75
CA GLY A 169 7.56 -17.90 13.07
C GLY A 169 6.16 -18.48 13.33
N ASP A 170 5.49 -17.96 14.35
CA ASP A 170 4.09 -18.28 14.65
C ASP A 170 3.18 -17.95 13.46
N TRP A 171 2.05 -18.66 13.38
CA TRP A 171 1.09 -18.46 12.31
C TRP A 171 0.53 -17.03 12.27
N ASP A 172 0.35 -16.38 13.41
CA ASP A 172 -0.09 -14.97 13.47
C ASP A 172 0.93 -14.01 12.84
N ARG A 173 2.21 -14.15 13.20
CA ARG A 173 3.32 -13.34 12.65
C ARG A 173 3.51 -13.55 11.15
N ARG A 174 3.26 -14.76 10.65
CA ARG A 174 3.21 -15.06 9.20
C ARG A 174 2.14 -14.23 8.50
N ASN A 175 0.93 -14.15 9.07
CA ASN A 175 -0.15 -13.39 8.48
C ASN A 175 0.13 -11.88 8.50
N ARG A 176 0.68 -11.35 9.60
CA ARG A 176 1.13 -9.96 9.63
C ARG A 176 2.15 -9.67 8.54
N LEU A 177 3.17 -10.53 8.39
CA LEU A 177 4.18 -10.39 7.34
C LEU A 177 3.57 -10.38 5.93
N LYS A 178 2.52 -11.17 5.67
CA LYS A 178 1.78 -11.09 4.39
C LYS A 178 1.15 -9.72 4.16
N VAL A 179 0.58 -9.10 5.19
CA VAL A 179 0.02 -7.74 5.11
C VAL A 179 1.12 -6.71 4.85
N TYR A 180 2.22 -6.75 5.61
CA TYR A 180 3.38 -5.87 5.39
C TYR A 180 3.93 -5.97 3.97
N ARG A 181 4.15 -7.20 3.51
CA ARG A 181 4.63 -7.47 2.15
C ARG A 181 3.62 -7.02 1.11
N GLY A 182 2.34 -7.31 1.32
CA GLY A 182 1.24 -6.86 0.46
C GLY A 182 1.27 -5.36 0.27
N LEU A 183 1.41 -4.58 1.35
CA LEU A 183 1.45 -3.13 1.30
C LEU A 183 2.69 -2.59 0.58
N HIS A 184 3.87 -3.15 0.86
CA HIS A 184 5.07 -2.77 0.12
C HIS A 184 4.94 -3.08 -1.37
N LEU A 185 4.37 -4.23 -1.74
CA LEU A 185 4.13 -4.60 -3.14
C LEU A 185 3.15 -3.64 -3.84
N LEU A 186 2.13 -3.14 -3.14
CA LEU A 186 1.25 -2.10 -3.66
C LEU A 186 1.99 -0.78 -3.90
N SER A 187 2.93 -0.41 -3.01
CA SER A 187 3.79 0.77 -3.16
C SER A 187 4.77 0.70 -4.34
N ILE A 188 5.04 -0.48 -4.90
CA ILE A 188 5.90 -0.68 -6.07
C ILE A 188 5.11 -1.08 -7.33
N ARG A 189 3.80 -0.84 -7.36
CA ARG A 189 2.86 -1.18 -8.45
C ARG A 189 2.66 -2.67 -8.71
N GLN A 190 3.14 -3.57 -7.85
CA GLN A 190 2.96 -5.02 -8.01
C GLN A 190 1.60 -5.48 -7.45
N PHE A 191 0.51 -5.01 -8.04
CA PHE A 191 -0.86 -5.29 -7.59
C PHE A 191 -1.23 -6.77 -7.62
N LYS A 192 -0.68 -7.56 -8.56
CA LYS A 192 -1.02 -8.98 -8.70
C LYS A 192 -0.58 -9.79 -7.50
N ARG A 193 0.73 -9.77 -7.19
CA ARG A 193 1.30 -10.49 -6.06
C ARG A 193 0.84 -9.89 -4.72
N GLY A 194 0.75 -8.56 -4.65
CA GLY A 194 0.23 -7.87 -3.46
C GLY A 194 -1.22 -8.26 -3.16
N GLY A 195 -2.09 -8.26 -4.17
CA GLY A 195 -3.50 -8.63 -4.03
C GLY A 195 -3.71 -10.08 -3.59
N GLU A 196 -2.92 -11.03 -4.11
CA GLU A 196 -2.95 -12.43 -3.70
C GLU A 196 -2.59 -12.59 -2.20
N LEU A 197 -1.52 -11.94 -1.74
CA LEU A 197 -1.11 -12.00 -0.32
C LEU A 197 -2.15 -11.37 0.61
N LEU A 198 -2.79 -10.28 0.20
CA LEU A 198 -3.82 -9.61 0.98
C LEU A 198 -5.11 -10.44 1.05
N LEU A 199 -5.50 -11.11 -0.03
CA LEU A 199 -6.63 -12.05 0.00
C LEU A 199 -6.40 -13.20 0.97
N ASP A 200 -5.19 -13.77 0.97
CA ASP A 200 -4.85 -14.88 1.86
C ASP A 200 -4.85 -14.46 3.35
N ALA A 201 -4.66 -13.18 3.64
CA ALA A 201 -4.70 -12.62 4.98
C ALA A 201 -6.09 -12.08 5.39
N LEU A 202 -7.08 -12.13 4.49
CA LEU A 202 -8.38 -11.49 4.68
C LEU A 202 -9.17 -12.04 5.87
N SER A 203 -9.25 -13.37 5.99
CA SER A 203 -10.03 -14.05 7.03
C SER A 203 -9.37 -14.03 8.40
N THR A 204 -8.09 -13.66 8.46
CA THR A 204 -7.23 -13.84 9.62
C THR A 204 -6.37 -12.59 9.86
N PHE A 205 -6.99 -11.44 9.68
CA PHE A 205 -6.33 -10.15 9.82
C PHE A 205 -6.05 -9.83 11.29
N THR A 206 -4.77 -9.60 11.61
CA THR A 206 -4.31 -9.25 12.96
C THR A 206 -3.34 -8.06 12.98
N ALA A 207 -3.06 -7.46 11.81
CA ALA A 207 -2.12 -6.34 11.66
C ALA A 207 -2.80 -4.97 11.93
N THR A 208 -3.45 -4.83 13.08
CA THR A 208 -4.11 -3.59 13.52
C THR A 208 -3.13 -2.43 13.77
N GLU A 209 -1.86 -2.76 13.91
CA GLU A 209 -0.73 -1.83 14.06
C GLU A 209 -0.40 -1.00 12.81
N ILE A 210 -0.87 -1.40 11.62
CA ILE A 210 -0.56 -0.72 10.35
C ILE A 210 -1.78 0.00 9.78
N LEU A 211 -2.93 -0.69 9.81
CA LEU A 211 -4.13 -0.29 9.10
C LEU A 211 -5.37 -0.63 9.94
N SER A 212 -6.40 0.18 9.78
CA SER A 212 -7.75 -0.21 10.19
C SER A 212 -8.21 -1.41 9.35
N TYR A 213 -9.11 -2.22 9.91
CA TYR A 213 -9.69 -3.35 9.19
C TYR A 213 -10.42 -2.89 7.91
N ASN A 214 -11.08 -1.73 7.96
CA ASN A 214 -11.79 -1.16 6.83
C ASN A 214 -10.84 -0.77 5.69
N ASP A 215 -9.72 -0.12 6.01
CA ASP A 215 -8.71 0.25 5.02
C ASP A 215 -8.01 -0.99 4.44
N PHE A 216 -7.80 -2.02 5.26
CA PHE A 216 -7.26 -3.28 4.80
C PHE A 216 -8.20 -3.97 3.79
N VAL A 217 -9.50 -4.04 4.07
CA VAL A 217 -10.49 -4.58 3.13
C VAL A 217 -10.58 -3.72 1.86
N ALA A 218 -10.50 -2.39 2.00
CA ALA A 218 -10.49 -1.46 0.88
C ALA A 218 -9.28 -1.70 -0.05
N LEU A 219 -8.07 -1.78 0.50
CA LEU A 219 -6.84 -2.02 -0.27
C LEU A 219 -6.84 -3.40 -0.92
N THR A 220 -7.31 -4.43 -0.20
CA THR A 220 -7.47 -5.78 -0.74
C THR A 220 -8.44 -5.77 -1.91
N THR A 221 -9.58 -5.09 -1.78
CA THR A 221 -10.55 -4.92 -2.85
C THR A 221 -9.95 -4.23 -4.07
N ILE A 222 -9.32 -3.07 -3.88
CA ILE A 222 -8.75 -2.25 -4.96
C ILE A 222 -7.70 -3.04 -5.75
N ALA A 223 -6.79 -3.73 -5.07
CA ALA A 223 -5.75 -4.54 -5.70
C ALA A 223 -6.31 -5.73 -6.50
N ASN A 224 -7.35 -6.39 -5.97
CA ASN A 224 -7.89 -7.60 -6.55
C ASN A 224 -8.92 -7.36 -7.65
N VAL A 225 -9.68 -6.26 -7.60
CA VAL A 225 -10.54 -5.85 -8.73
C VAL A 225 -9.72 -5.61 -9.99
N LEU A 226 -8.50 -5.09 -9.86
CA LEU A 226 -7.59 -4.85 -10.98
C LEU A 226 -6.99 -6.15 -11.57
N THR A 227 -6.83 -7.20 -10.77
CA THR A 227 -5.96 -8.33 -11.12
C THR A 227 -6.69 -9.65 -11.31
N LEU A 228 -7.81 -9.85 -10.61
CA LEU A 228 -8.60 -11.07 -10.72
C LEU A 228 -9.48 -11.06 -11.97
N LYS A 229 -9.67 -12.25 -12.54
CA LYS A 229 -10.65 -12.48 -13.59
C LYS A 229 -12.06 -12.55 -13.00
N ARG A 230 -13.08 -12.34 -13.84
CA ARG A 230 -14.50 -12.28 -13.43
C ARG A 230 -14.96 -13.45 -12.55
N VAL A 231 -14.54 -14.68 -12.85
CA VAL A 231 -14.90 -15.89 -12.07
C VAL A 231 -14.28 -15.85 -10.68
N ASP A 232 -12.99 -15.53 -10.60
CA ASP A 232 -12.26 -15.45 -9.33
C ASP A 232 -12.71 -14.27 -8.50
N LEU A 233 -13.04 -13.13 -9.12
CA LEU A 233 -13.60 -11.95 -8.45
C LEU A 233 -14.90 -12.29 -7.72
N LYS A 234 -15.79 -13.06 -8.37
CA LYS A 234 -17.03 -13.52 -7.73
C LYS A 234 -16.74 -14.42 -6.54
N LYS A 235 -15.87 -15.41 -6.72
CA LYS A 235 -15.60 -16.43 -5.71
C LYS A 235 -14.84 -15.88 -4.50
N LYS A 236 -13.80 -15.07 -4.73
CA LYS A 236 -12.87 -14.62 -3.71
C LYS A 236 -13.23 -13.27 -3.08
N LEU A 237 -14.00 -12.42 -3.77
CA LEU A 237 -14.31 -11.08 -3.29
C LEU A 237 -15.81 -10.92 -3.00
N ILE A 238 -16.67 -11.09 -4.02
CA ILE A 238 -18.13 -10.88 -3.87
C ILE A 238 -18.75 -11.94 -2.95
N GLY A 239 -18.25 -13.17 -2.99
CA GLY A 239 -18.68 -14.26 -2.13
C GLY A 239 -18.06 -14.27 -0.73
N ALA A 240 -17.05 -13.43 -0.47
CA ALA A 240 -16.36 -13.41 0.81
C ALA A 240 -17.22 -12.69 1.87
N PRO A 241 -17.58 -13.35 2.99
CA PRO A 241 -18.38 -12.72 4.05
C PRO A 241 -17.65 -11.53 4.69
N GLU A 242 -16.33 -11.59 4.80
CA GLU A 242 -15.48 -10.56 5.40
C GLU A 242 -15.60 -9.24 4.63
N VAL A 243 -15.59 -9.31 3.30
CA VAL A 243 -15.77 -8.13 2.44
C VAL A 243 -17.20 -7.62 2.56
N ASN A 244 -18.19 -8.50 2.47
CA ASN A 244 -19.61 -8.13 2.51
C ASN A 244 -20.03 -7.45 3.82
N GLN A 245 -19.37 -7.72 4.93
CA GLN A 245 -19.61 -7.03 6.21
C GLN A 245 -19.16 -5.57 6.18
N VAL A 246 -18.06 -5.26 5.48
CA VAL A 246 -17.46 -3.91 5.44
C VAL A 246 -17.99 -3.07 4.27
N LEU A 247 -18.45 -3.70 3.18
CA LEU A 247 -18.98 -3.00 2.01
C LEU A 247 -20.07 -1.93 2.30
N PRO A 248 -20.96 -2.06 3.30
CA PRO A 248 -21.92 -1.01 3.63
C PRO A 248 -21.26 0.30 4.10
N GLU A 249 -20.10 0.22 4.74
CA GLU A 249 -19.34 1.39 5.20
C GLU A 249 -18.58 2.07 4.06
N LEU A 250 -18.34 1.34 2.95
CA LEU A 250 -17.60 1.78 1.77
C LEU A 250 -18.46 1.65 0.49
N PRO A 251 -19.52 2.49 0.34
CA PRO A 251 -20.50 2.36 -0.75
C PRO A 251 -19.85 2.47 -2.14
N ASN A 252 -18.87 3.37 -2.31
CA ASN A 252 -18.19 3.61 -3.59
C ASN A 252 -17.47 2.34 -4.10
N LEU A 253 -16.84 1.58 -3.19
CA LEU A 253 -16.18 0.32 -3.53
C LEU A 253 -17.19 -0.79 -3.82
N SER A 254 -18.29 -0.83 -3.07
CA SER A 254 -19.38 -1.77 -3.33
C SER A 254 -19.97 -1.58 -4.72
N GLU A 255 -20.23 -0.33 -5.12
CA GLU A 255 -20.74 0.00 -6.44
C GLU A 255 -19.72 -0.33 -7.53
N LEU A 256 -18.43 -0.05 -7.33
CA LEU A 256 -17.37 -0.39 -8.29
C LEU A 256 -17.31 -1.89 -8.58
N ILE A 257 -17.30 -2.75 -7.56
CA ILE A 257 -17.21 -4.21 -7.74
C ILE A 257 -18.46 -4.73 -8.46
N LYS A 258 -19.65 -4.34 -7.96
CA LYS A 258 -20.93 -4.84 -8.48
C LYS A 258 -21.18 -4.37 -9.91
N SER A 259 -20.94 -3.09 -10.20
CA SER A 259 -21.11 -2.54 -11.55
C SER A 259 -20.21 -3.21 -12.58
N LEU A 260 -18.94 -3.48 -12.24
CA LEU A 260 -18.03 -4.22 -13.11
C LEU A 260 -18.48 -5.66 -13.35
N TYR A 261 -18.90 -6.36 -12.29
CA TYR A 261 -19.34 -7.75 -12.38
C TYR A 261 -20.67 -7.90 -13.14
N ASP A 262 -21.63 -7.01 -12.90
CA ASP A 262 -22.94 -6.99 -13.55
C ASP A 262 -22.91 -6.33 -14.94
N SER A 263 -21.76 -5.78 -15.35
CA SER A 263 -21.54 -5.12 -16.65
C SER A 263 -22.37 -3.83 -16.86
N HIS A 264 -22.63 -3.09 -15.78
CA HIS A 264 -23.22 -1.74 -15.81
C HIS A 264 -22.10 -0.68 -15.88
N TYR A 265 -21.59 -0.42 -17.08
CA TYR A 265 -20.37 0.36 -17.26
C TYR A 265 -20.52 1.87 -17.01
N ASP A 266 -21.74 2.40 -17.18
CA ASP A 266 -22.11 3.77 -16.86
C ASP A 266 -21.89 4.10 -15.37
N LYS A 267 -22.39 3.22 -14.48
CA LYS A 267 -22.21 3.33 -13.04
C LYS A 267 -20.76 3.08 -12.64
N PHE A 268 -20.12 2.12 -13.30
CA PHE A 268 -18.70 1.81 -13.08
C PHE A 268 -17.80 3.03 -13.31
N PHE A 269 -18.01 3.83 -14.36
CA PHE A 269 -17.20 5.04 -14.61
C PHE A 269 -17.40 6.11 -13.55
N ARG A 270 -18.62 6.27 -13.02
CA ARG A 270 -18.89 7.19 -11.91
C ARG A 270 -18.21 6.72 -10.62
N ALA A 271 -18.40 5.45 -10.26
CA ALA A 271 -17.77 4.85 -9.08
C ALA A 271 -16.22 4.89 -9.16
N LEU A 272 -15.65 4.69 -10.36
CA LEU A 272 -14.20 4.79 -10.57
C LEU A 272 -13.68 6.22 -10.39
N ALA A 273 -14.41 7.23 -10.88
CA ALA A 273 -14.06 8.64 -10.69
C ALA A 273 -14.16 9.06 -9.23
N GLU A 274 -15.18 8.60 -8.51
CA GLU A 274 -15.33 8.83 -7.08
C GLU A 274 -14.23 8.16 -6.27
N LEU A 275 -13.90 6.89 -6.56
CA LEU A 275 -12.80 6.17 -5.91
C LEU A 275 -11.45 6.87 -6.11
N GLU A 276 -11.22 7.42 -7.31
CA GLU A 276 -10.01 8.17 -7.62
C GLU A 276 -9.81 9.35 -6.67
N GLN A 277 -10.89 10.12 -6.44
CA GLN A 277 -10.86 11.31 -5.59
C GLN A 277 -10.89 10.97 -4.10
N SER A 278 -11.69 9.98 -3.70
CA SER A 278 -11.92 9.68 -2.28
C SER A 278 -10.83 8.83 -1.65
N PHE A 279 -10.22 7.91 -2.40
CA PHE A 279 -9.30 6.91 -1.83
C PHE A 279 -7.91 6.92 -2.48
N LEU A 280 -7.83 6.93 -3.82
CA LEU A 280 -6.53 6.79 -4.51
C LEU A 280 -5.64 8.03 -4.35
N ARG A 281 -6.18 9.22 -4.60
CA ARG A 281 -5.42 10.49 -4.50
C ARG A 281 -5.01 10.82 -3.06
N PRO A 282 -5.89 10.67 -2.05
CA PRO A 282 -5.51 10.94 -0.67
C PRO A 282 -4.50 9.93 -0.15
N SER A 283 -4.59 8.65 -0.50
CA SER A 283 -3.69 7.62 0.02
C SER A 283 -2.24 7.84 -0.39
N ARG A 284 -1.33 7.94 0.60
CA ARG A 284 0.11 8.10 0.39
C ARG A 284 0.72 6.97 -0.45
N LEU A 285 0.22 5.75 -0.27
CA LEU A 285 0.73 4.55 -0.97
C LEU A 285 0.28 4.51 -2.44
N LEU A 286 -0.98 4.87 -2.71
CA LEU A 286 -1.59 4.71 -4.03
C LEU A 286 -1.54 5.97 -4.90
N SER A 287 -1.35 7.15 -4.30
CA SER A 287 -1.36 8.43 -5.02
C SER A 287 -0.41 8.46 -6.25
N PRO A 288 0.86 7.99 -6.15
CA PRO A 288 1.78 7.93 -7.30
C PRO A 288 1.38 6.93 -8.39
N HIS A 289 0.34 6.13 -8.15
CA HIS A 289 -0.12 5.03 -9.00
C HIS A 289 -1.56 5.23 -9.47
N THR A 290 -2.22 6.32 -9.06
CA THR A 290 -3.61 6.65 -9.42
C THR A 290 -3.86 6.61 -10.92
N THR A 291 -3.01 7.28 -11.71
CA THR A 291 -3.16 7.34 -13.17
C THR A 291 -2.99 5.98 -13.83
N TYR A 292 -2.12 5.13 -13.28
CA TYR A 292 -1.96 3.75 -13.71
C TYR A 292 -3.24 2.97 -13.41
N TYR A 293 -3.70 3.01 -12.17
CA TYR A 293 -4.88 2.28 -11.73
C TYR A 293 -6.11 2.59 -12.57
N VAL A 294 -6.46 3.88 -12.73
CA VAL A 294 -7.62 4.32 -13.51
C VAL A 294 -7.51 3.87 -14.97
N ARG A 295 -6.33 4.02 -15.57
CA ARG A 295 -6.10 3.61 -16.96
C ARG A 295 -6.30 2.11 -17.14
N GLU A 296 -5.73 1.29 -16.27
CA GLU A 296 -5.84 -0.16 -16.35
C GLU A 296 -7.27 -0.64 -16.09
N MET A 297 -7.99 -0.01 -15.15
CA MET A 297 -9.41 -0.28 -14.91
C MET A 297 -10.29 0.02 -16.12
N ARG A 298 -10.02 1.11 -16.85
CA ARG A 298 -10.72 1.41 -18.11
C ARG A 298 -10.44 0.37 -19.19
N ILE A 299 -9.18 -0.05 -19.34
CA ILE A 299 -8.80 -1.11 -20.28
C ILE A 299 -9.55 -2.41 -19.95
N LEU A 300 -9.65 -2.78 -18.67
CA LEU A 300 -10.40 -3.98 -18.25
C LEU A 300 -11.88 -3.88 -18.60
N ALA A 301 -12.53 -2.75 -18.34
CA ALA A 301 -13.94 -2.56 -18.65
C ALA A 301 -14.22 -2.59 -20.16
N TYR A 302 -13.40 -1.90 -20.97
CA TYR A 302 -13.50 -1.97 -22.43
C TYR A 302 -13.22 -3.39 -22.94
N GLY A 303 -12.19 -4.05 -22.43
CA GLY A 303 -11.84 -5.42 -22.78
C GLY A 303 -12.99 -6.40 -22.50
N GLN A 304 -13.63 -6.29 -21.33
CA GLN A 304 -14.76 -7.14 -20.95
C GLN A 304 -15.97 -6.98 -21.90
N LEU A 305 -16.30 -5.75 -22.29
CA LEU A 305 -17.38 -5.52 -23.25
C LEU A 305 -17.01 -6.06 -24.64
N LEU A 306 -15.81 -5.72 -25.14
CA LEU A 306 -15.35 -6.12 -26.46
C LEU A 306 -15.16 -7.65 -26.60
N GLU A 307 -14.82 -8.36 -25.53
CA GLU A 307 -14.69 -9.81 -25.55
C GLU A 307 -15.99 -10.52 -25.95
N SER A 308 -17.13 -9.92 -25.59
CA SER A 308 -18.47 -10.50 -25.81
C SER A 308 -19.01 -10.30 -27.24
N TYR A 309 -18.47 -9.34 -28.00
CA TYR A 309 -18.99 -8.95 -29.31
C TYR A 309 -17.93 -9.02 -30.41
N GLN A 310 -18.30 -9.47 -31.61
CA GLN A 310 -17.39 -9.45 -32.77
C GLN A 310 -17.32 -8.05 -33.39
N SER A 311 -18.45 -7.35 -33.47
CA SER A 311 -18.53 -5.97 -33.92
C SER A 311 -19.56 -5.20 -33.10
N LEU A 312 -19.33 -3.90 -32.91
CA LEU A 312 -20.23 -3.02 -32.15
C LEU A 312 -20.16 -1.60 -32.72
N THR A 313 -21.27 -0.86 -32.73
CA THR A 313 -21.24 0.55 -33.14
C THR A 313 -20.65 1.43 -32.03
N LEU A 314 -19.92 2.49 -32.41
CA LEU A 314 -19.36 3.46 -31.48
C LEU A 314 -20.44 4.14 -30.63
N ASP A 315 -21.62 4.42 -31.20
CA ASP A 315 -22.77 4.97 -30.48
C ASP A 315 -23.27 4.04 -29.36
N SER A 316 -23.37 2.74 -29.65
CA SER A 316 -23.80 1.75 -28.66
C SER A 316 -22.77 1.62 -27.53
N LEU A 317 -21.48 1.65 -27.89
CA LEU A 317 -20.38 1.63 -26.92
C LEU A 317 -20.46 2.87 -26.01
N ALA A 318 -20.53 4.05 -26.60
CA ALA A 318 -20.62 5.32 -25.89
C ALA A 318 -21.82 5.37 -24.93
N ARG A 319 -23.00 4.91 -25.38
CA ARG A 319 -24.21 4.80 -24.55
C ARG A 319 -24.03 3.83 -23.38
N SER A 320 -23.40 2.68 -23.61
CA SER A 320 -23.18 1.66 -22.56
C SER A 320 -22.26 2.17 -21.43
N PHE A 321 -21.29 3.01 -21.76
CA PHE A 321 -20.37 3.64 -20.80
C PHE A 321 -20.86 5.02 -20.30
N GLY A 322 -21.95 5.56 -20.85
CA GLY A 322 -22.50 6.86 -20.46
C GLY A 322 -21.61 8.05 -20.84
N VAL A 323 -20.83 7.95 -21.90
CA VAL A 323 -19.86 8.96 -22.37
C VAL A 323 -20.14 9.37 -23.82
N SER A 324 -19.43 10.40 -24.31
CA SER A 324 -19.54 10.83 -25.71
C SER A 324 -18.77 9.90 -26.65
N VAL A 325 -19.20 9.85 -27.92
CA VAL A 325 -18.53 9.07 -28.97
C VAL A 325 -17.09 9.55 -29.17
N GLU A 326 -16.86 10.86 -29.15
CA GLU A 326 -15.53 11.46 -29.28
C GLU A 326 -14.58 11.02 -28.15
N PHE A 327 -15.09 10.94 -26.92
CA PHE A 327 -14.32 10.49 -25.78
C PHE A 327 -13.87 9.03 -25.97
N VAL A 328 -14.81 8.15 -26.34
CA VAL A 328 -14.53 6.73 -26.61
C VAL A 328 -13.53 6.55 -27.74
N ASP A 329 -13.69 7.27 -28.85
CA ASP A 329 -12.78 7.21 -30.00
C ASP A 329 -11.34 7.60 -29.59
N SER A 330 -11.19 8.66 -28.80
CA SER A 330 -9.90 9.11 -28.29
C SER A 330 -9.24 8.12 -27.31
N GLU A 331 -10.01 7.47 -26.45
CA GLU A 331 -9.48 6.48 -25.49
C GLU A 331 -9.12 5.16 -26.17
N LEU A 332 -10.03 4.62 -26.99
CA LEU A 332 -9.80 3.36 -27.69
C LEU A 332 -8.62 3.47 -28.64
N SER A 333 -8.50 4.57 -29.41
CA SER A 333 -7.36 4.78 -30.29
C SER A 333 -6.03 4.75 -29.54
N ARG A 334 -5.94 5.37 -28.36
CA ARG A 334 -4.75 5.32 -27.51
C ARG A 334 -4.45 3.90 -27.02
N PHE A 335 -5.46 3.15 -26.59
CA PHE A 335 -5.28 1.79 -26.08
C PHE A 335 -4.92 0.78 -27.17
N ILE A 336 -5.52 0.92 -28.35
CA ILE A 336 -5.20 0.13 -29.55
C ILE A 336 -3.76 0.42 -30.00
N ALA A 337 -3.36 1.70 -30.08
CA ALA A 337 -1.99 2.08 -30.43
C ALA A 337 -0.96 1.53 -29.43
N SER A 338 -1.31 1.43 -28.15
CA SER A 338 -0.46 0.80 -27.13
C SER A 338 -0.50 -0.74 -27.13
N GLY A 339 -1.31 -1.36 -28.00
CA GLY A 339 -1.48 -2.81 -28.09
C GLY A 339 -2.16 -3.44 -26.88
N ARG A 340 -2.89 -2.66 -26.07
CA ARG A 340 -3.57 -3.12 -24.84
C ARG A 340 -4.99 -3.60 -25.10
N LEU A 341 -5.61 -3.15 -26.18
CA LEU A 341 -6.90 -3.63 -26.68
C LEU A 341 -6.73 -4.17 -28.10
N HIS A 342 -7.30 -5.34 -28.37
CA HIS A 342 -7.24 -6.01 -29.67
C HIS A 342 -8.51 -5.75 -30.46
N CYS A 343 -8.67 -4.51 -30.92
CA CYS A 343 -9.78 -4.10 -31.79
C CYS A 343 -9.31 -3.05 -32.80
N THR A 344 -10.11 -2.86 -33.84
CA THR A 344 -9.91 -1.85 -34.89
C THR A 344 -11.16 -0.97 -34.97
N ILE A 345 -10.94 0.33 -35.19
CA ILE A 345 -12.02 1.31 -35.31
C ILE A 345 -12.18 1.68 -36.78
N ASP A 346 -13.35 1.39 -37.35
CA ASP A 346 -13.80 1.96 -38.61
C ASP A 346 -14.63 3.21 -38.33
N LYS A 347 -13.99 4.38 -38.48
CA LYS A 347 -14.62 5.67 -38.22
C LYS A 347 -15.61 6.09 -39.31
N VAL A 348 -15.49 5.56 -40.53
CA VAL A 348 -16.40 5.89 -41.64
C VAL A 348 -17.75 5.24 -41.40
N ASN A 349 -17.74 3.96 -41.02
CA ASN A 349 -18.96 3.21 -40.72
C ASN A 349 -19.39 3.34 -39.26
N GLY A 350 -18.55 3.90 -38.39
CA GLY A 350 -18.83 4.08 -36.96
C GLY A 350 -18.85 2.75 -36.19
N VAL A 351 -18.05 1.78 -36.61
CA VAL A 351 -18.02 0.41 -36.07
C VAL A 351 -16.66 0.10 -35.45
N VAL A 352 -16.68 -0.59 -34.32
CA VAL A 352 -15.52 -1.21 -33.68
C VAL A 352 -15.57 -2.70 -33.94
N GLU A 353 -14.54 -3.23 -34.59
CA GLU A 353 -14.38 -4.65 -34.86
C GLU A 353 -13.34 -5.25 -33.93
N THR A 354 -13.64 -6.39 -33.33
CA THR A 354 -12.72 -7.05 -32.40
C THR A 354 -11.86 -8.07 -33.15
N ASN A 355 -10.55 -7.98 -32.95
CA ASN A 355 -9.61 -8.93 -33.52
C ASN A 355 -9.16 -9.87 -32.40
N ARG A 356 -9.38 -11.17 -32.57
CA ARG A 356 -8.95 -12.18 -31.59
C ARG A 356 -7.62 -12.76 -32.08
N PRO A 357 -6.46 -12.25 -31.62
CA PRO A 357 -5.19 -12.82 -32.02
C PRO A 357 -5.12 -14.28 -31.58
N ALA A 358 -4.64 -15.15 -32.47
CA ALA A 358 -4.42 -16.54 -32.13
C ALA A 358 -3.46 -16.64 -30.94
N LEU A 359 -3.75 -17.53 -29.98
CA LEU A 359 -2.98 -17.69 -28.74
C LEU A 359 -1.47 -17.88 -29.01
N LYS A 360 -1.14 -18.58 -30.11
CA LYS A 360 0.24 -18.80 -30.57
C LYS A 360 0.98 -17.51 -30.93
N ASN A 361 0.31 -16.54 -31.56
CA ASN A 361 0.93 -15.27 -31.95
C ASN A 361 1.27 -14.44 -30.72
N ALA A 362 0.34 -14.38 -29.74
CA ALA A 362 0.59 -13.69 -28.47
C ALA A 362 1.74 -14.34 -27.68
N GLN A 363 1.81 -15.68 -27.64
CA GLN A 363 2.91 -16.41 -27.01
C GLN A 363 4.24 -16.14 -27.72
N TYR A 364 4.25 -16.17 -29.06
CA TYR A 364 5.43 -15.89 -29.87
C TYR A 364 5.98 -14.47 -29.63
N GLU A 365 5.13 -13.45 -29.65
CA GLU A 365 5.54 -12.07 -29.34
C GLU A 365 6.10 -11.94 -27.92
N THR A 366 5.51 -12.65 -26.95
CA THR A 366 5.99 -12.64 -25.57
C THR A 366 7.40 -13.24 -25.47
N VAL A 367 7.64 -14.37 -26.15
CA VAL A 367 8.95 -15.04 -26.18
C VAL A 367 10.00 -14.15 -26.82
N ILE A 368 9.69 -13.49 -27.94
CA ILE A 368 10.63 -12.54 -28.58
C ILE A 368 10.98 -11.40 -27.63
N ARG A 369 9.97 -10.73 -27.04
CA ARG A 369 10.22 -9.60 -26.13
C ARG A 369 11.06 -9.99 -24.93
N GLN A 370 10.77 -11.13 -24.29
CA GLN A 370 11.55 -11.61 -23.16
C GLN A 370 12.95 -12.06 -23.59
N GLY A 371 13.07 -12.70 -24.76
CA GLY A 371 14.34 -13.10 -25.36
C GLY A 371 15.25 -11.91 -25.64
N ASP A 372 14.73 -10.84 -26.22
CA ASP A 372 15.48 -9.62 -26.50
C ASP A 372 15.98 -8.94 -25.22
N LEU A 373 15.16 -8.90 -24.16
CA LEU A 373 15.58 -8.38 -22.85
C LEU A 373 16.73 -9.20 -22.27
N LEU A 374 16.63 -10.53 -22.33
CA LEU A 374 17.67 -11.42 -21.86
C LEU A 374 18.97 -11.26 -22.67
N LEU A 375 18.88 -11.25 -24.00
CA LEU A 375 20.04 -11.04 -24.88
C LEU A 375 20.76 -9.73 -24.59
N ASN A 376 20.01 -8.65 -24.40
CA ASN A 376 20.57 -7.35 -24.02
C ASN A 376 21.28 -7.39 -22.66
N SER A 377 20.70 -8.06 -21.65
CA SER A 377 21.36 -8.21 -20.34
C SER A 377 22.65 -9.04 -20.43
N VAL A 378 22.65 -10.13 -21.20
CA VAL A 378 23.81 -10.99 -21.40
C VAL A 378 24.91 -10.24 -22.15
N GLN A 379 24.56 -9.47 -23.18
CA GLN A 379 25.52 -8.66 -23.92
C GLN A 379 26.15 -7.57 -23.05
N ARG A 380 25.37 -6.93 -22.16
CA ARG A 380 25.93 -5.98 -21.18
C ARG A 380 26.87 -6.66 -20.19
N LEU A 381 26.50 -7.81 -19.64
CA LEU A 381 27.36 -8.58 -18.73
C LEU A 381 28.67 -9.00 -19.40
N SER A 382 28.59 -9.49 -20.65
CA SER A 382 29.76 -9.89 -21.43
C SER A 382 30.75 -8.75 -21.66
N LYS A 383 30.27 -7.52 -21.89
CA LYS A 383 31.12 -6.31 -22.03
C LYS A 383 31.75 -5.80 -20.72
N VAL A 384 31.26 -6.27 -19.58
CA VAL A 384 31.81 -5.89 -18.26
C VAL A 384 32.81 -6.95 -17.77
N LEU A 385 32.61 -8.21 -18.17
CA LEU A 385 33.48 -9.34 -17.82
C LEU A 385 34.70 -9.49 -18.73
N HIS A 386 34.64 -8.97 -19.96
CA HIS A 386 35.75 -8.87 -20.90
C HIS A 386 36.11 -7.42 -21.14
#